data_AF-A0A9C8LU36-F1
#
_entry.id   AF-A0A9C8LU36-F1
#
_cell.length_a   1.000
_cell.length_b   1.000
_cell.length_c   1.000
_cell.angle_alpha   90.00
_cell.angle_beta   90.00
_cell.angle_gamma   90.00
#
_symmetry.space_group_name_H-M   'P 1'
#
loop_
_entity.id
_entity.type
_entity.pdbx_description
1 polymer ?
#
loop_
_entity_poly.entity_id
_entity_poly.type
_entity_poly.pdbx_seq_one_letter_code
_entity_poly.pdbx_strand_id
1 'polypeptide(L)'
;MTSFYKRLERTSCESPDFDTFIRTVTRLFSEEYSCTALFCEIFGKRWSYLTGTGNLPAGAARRETFKAVSRQFGILIFPDPGDRFQWESAKPVLIHSFTLFLDQQK
;
A
#
# COMPACT_ATOMS: atom_id res chain seq x y z
N MET A 1 -20.33 -2.72 6.53
CA MET A 1 -19.12 -2.90 5.69
C MET A 1 -18.35 -1.59 5.42
N THR A 2 -18.35 -0.63 6.37
CA THR A 2 -17.88 0.75 6.13
C THR A 2 -16.76 1.22 7.07
N SER A 3 -16.37 0.44 8.09
CA SER A 3 -15.36 0.86 9.07
C SER A 3 -13.95 0.86 8.48
N PHE A 4 -13.56 -0.21 7.77
CA PHE A 4 -12.22 -0.33 7.21
C PHE A 4 -11.89 0.78 6.19
N TYR A 5 -12.72 0.97 5.16
CA TYR A 5 -12.45 1.97 4.12
C TYR A 5 -12.43 3.40 4.65
N LYS A 6 -13.32 3.73 5.60
CA LYS A 6 -13.29 5.04 6.28
C LYS A 6 -12.03 5.21 7.12
N ARG A 7 -11.60 4.16 7.85
CA ARG A 7 -10.34 4.17 8.61
C ARG A 7 -9.14 4.29 7.67
N LEU A 8 -9.17 3.62 6.51
CA LEU A 8 -8.12 3.67 5.51
C LEU A 8 -7.99 5.08 4.92
N GLU A 9 -9.08 5.65 4.44
CA GLU A 9 -9.14 7.02 3.91
C GLU A 9 -8.65 8.04 4.96
N ARG A 10 -9.16 7.95 6.18
CA ARG A 10 -8.74 8.82 7.28
C ARG A 10 -7.25 8.70 7.60
N THR A 11 -6.74 7.48 7.75
CA THR A 11 -5.31 7.21 8.00
C THR A 11 -4.46 7.83 6.91
N SER A 12 -4.94 7.74 5.67
CA SER A 12 -4.18 8.19 4.52
C SER A 12 -4.13 9.72 4.40
N CYS A 13 -5.09 10.44 5.01
CA CYS A 13 -5.10 11.91 5.09
C CYS A 13 -4.41 12.47 6.34
N GLU A 14 -4.37 11.72 7.45
CA GLU A 14 -3.88 12.19 8.76
C GLU A 14 -2.46 11.73 9.12
N SER A 15 -1.81 10.91 8.28
CA SER A 15 -0.47 10.38 8.59
C SER A 15 0.61 11.47 8.45
N PRO A 16 1.43 11.72 9.50
CA PRO A 16 2.42 12.81 9.49
C PRO A 16 3.68 12.51 8.65
N ASP A 17 3.98 11.23 8.43
CA ASP A 17 5.17 10.78 7.69
C ASP A 17 4.93 9.39 7.06
N PHE A 18 5.85 9.00 6.18
CA PHE A 18 5.77 7.76 5.41
C PHE A 18 5.75 6.51 6.27
N ASP A 19 6.65 6.43 7.25
CA ASP A 19 6.80 5.25 8.09
C ASP A 19 5.54 5.04 8.94
N THR A 20 4.94 6.13 9.41
CA THR A 20 3.68 6.12 10.13
C THR A 20 2.52 5.73 9.22
N PHE A 21 2.48 6.24 7.98
CA PHE A 21 1.49 5.81 6.98
C PHE A 21 1.58 4.31 6.72
N ILE A 22 2.75 3.81 6.33
CA ILE A 22 2.98 2.39 6.00
C ILE A 22 2.68 1.51 7.19
N ARG A 23 3.19 1.85 8.39
CA ARG A 23 2.93 1.10 9.61
C ARG A 23 1.44 1.05 9.93
N THR A 24 0.71 2.15 9.76
CA THR A 24 -0.71 2.21 10.09
C THR A 24 -1.56 1.45 9.07
N VAL A 25 -1.30 1.62 7.77
CA VAL A 25 -1.97 0.86 6.70
C VAL A 25 -1.70 -0.63 6.88
N THR A 26 -0.43 -1.04 7.07
CA THR A 26 -0.05 -2.43 7.31
C THR A 26 -0.78 -3.01 8.51
N ARG A 27 -0.83 -2.27 9.62
CA ARG A 27 -1.57 -2.68 10.82
C ARG A 27 -3.05 -2.84 10.54
N LEU A 28 -3.67 -1.90 9.82
CA LEU A 28 -5.10 -1.97 9.44
C LEU A 28 -5.40 -3.25 8.65
N PHE A 29 -4.56 -3.56 7.65
CA PHE A 29 -4.69 -4.78 6.84
C PHE A 29 -4.45 -6.04 7.66
N SER A 30 -3.53 -6.01 8.61
CA SER A 30 -3.26 -7.14 9.50
C SER A 30 -4.41 -7.41 10.46
N GLU A 31 -5.00 -6.36 11.03
CA GLU A 31 -6.15 -6.44 11.95
C GLU A 31 -7.40 -6.99 11.24
N GLU A 32 -7.71 -6.48 10.06
CA GLU A 32 -8.97 -6.80 9.37
C GLU A 32 -8.90 -8.08 8.52
N TYR A 33 -7.76 -8.29 7.85
CA TYR A 33 -7.64 -9.34 6.83
C TYR A 33 -6.50 -10.33 7.09
N SER A 34 -5.75 -10.17 8.20
CA SER A 34 -4.51 -10.93 8.46
C SER A 34 -3.51 -10.85 7.30
N CYS A 35 -3.46 -9.68 6.65
CA CYS A 35 -2.61 -9.40 5.49
C CYS A 35 -1.63 -8.27 5.78
N THR A 36 -0.53 -8.23 5.03
CA THR A 36 0.47 -7.17 5.07
C THR A 36 0.38 -6.36 3.79
N ALA A 37 0.27 -5.03 3.87
CA ALA A 37 0.29 -4.13 2.72
C ALA A 37 1.65 -3.41 2.63
N LEU A 38 2.32 -3.48 1.49
CA LEU A 38 3.64 -2.92 1.26
C LEU A 38 3.63 -2.04 0.01
N PHE A 39 4.44 -0.98 0.05
CA PHE A 39 4.67 -0.10 -1.09
C PHE A 39 6.13 -0.23 -1.55
N CYS A 40 6.31 -0.34 -2.86
CA CYS A 40 7.61 -0.58 -3.48
C CYS A 40 7.82 0.42 -4.61
N GLU A 41 9.07 0.83 -4.80
CA GLU A 41 9.48 1.49 -6.02
C GLU A 41 9.92 0.45 -7.06
N ILE A 42 9.60 0.71 -8.33
CA ILE A 42 9.89 -0.19 -9.43
C ILE A 42 10.95 0.42 -10.33
N PHE A 43 12.12 -0.22 -10.38
CA PHE A 43 13.23 0.13 -11.26
C PHE A 43 13.32 -0.89 -12.41
N GLY A 44 12.83 -0.51 -13.59
CA GLY A 44 12.74 -1.42 -14.73
C GLY A 44 11.79 -2.59 -14.43
N LYS A 45 12.34 -3.79 -14.24
CA LYS A 45 11.57 -5.00 -13.86
C LYS A 45 11.71 -5.38 -12.37
N ARG A 46 12.43 -4.59 -11.57
CA ARG A 46 12.75 -4.90 -10.17
C ARG A 46 11.83 -4.13 -9.23
N TRP A 47 11.21 -4.85 -8.30
CA TRP A 47 10.49 -4.26 -7.17
C TRP A 47 11.49 -4.08 -6.02
N SER A 48 11.72 -2.84 -5.59
CA SER A 48 12.52 -2.50 -4.42
C SER A 48 11.59 -2.03 -3.32
N TYR A 49 11.66 -2.65 -2.15
CA TYR A 49 10.95 -2.16 -0.97
C TYR A 49 11.41 -0.75 -0.63
N LEU A 50 10.46 0.11 -0.25
CA LEU A 50 10.78 1.43 0.28
C LEU A 50 11.20 1.37 1.76
N THR A 51 10.89 0.27 2.47
CA THR A 51 11.27 0.03 3.86
C THR A 51 11.94 -1.34 4.00
N GLY A 52 13.27 -1.37 4.04
CA GLY A 52 14.07 -2.56 4.38
C GLY A 52 14.40 -3.52 3.23
N THR A 53 15.54 -4.20 3.34
CA THR A 53 16.00 -5.25 2.42
C THR A 53 15.22 -6.54 2.66
N GLY A 54 14.47 -6.98 1.65
CA GLY A 54 13.78 -8.26 1.68
C GLY A 54 13.58 -8.79 0.27
N ASN A 55 13.52 -10.11 0.11
CA ASN A 55 12.98 -10.74 -1.09
C ASN A 55 11.47 -10.93 -0.88
N LEU A 56 10.65 -10.60 -1.89
CA LEU A 56 9.22 -10.88 -1.87
C LEU A 56 8.98 -12.38 -1.66
N PRO A 57 8.14 -12.81 -0.71
CA PRO A 57 7.77 -14.22 -0.60
C PRO A 57 7.13 -14.68 -1.92
N ALA A 58 7.57 -15.85 -2.41
CA ALA A 58 6.98 -16.53 -3.55
C ALA A 58 5.63 -17.13 -3.13
N GLY A 59 4.60 -16.29 -3.00
CA GLY A 59 3.25 -16.71 -2.65
C GLY A 59 2.19 -15.87 -3.36
N ALA A 60 0.93 -16.31 -3.24
CA ALA A 60 -0.21 -15.57 -3.75
C ALA A 60 -0.28 -14.21 -3.04
N ALA A 61 0.07 -13.16 -3.78
CA ALA A 61 0.03 -11.79 -3.32
C ALA A 61 -0.72 -10.98 -4.37
N ARG A 62 -1.59 -10.09 -3.91
CA ARG A 62 -2.21 -9.13 -4.81
C ARG A 62 -1.21 -8.01 -5.10
N ARG A 63 -1.04 -7.70 -6.38
CA ARG A 63 -0.07 -6.70 -6.86
C ARG A 63 -0.76 -5.69 -7.75
N GLU A 64 -0.37 -4.44 -7.61
CA GLU A 64 -0.74 -3.37 -8.55
C GLU A 64 0.45 -2.46 -8.78
N THR A 65 0.61 -2.01 -10.01
CA THR A 65 1.65 -1.04 -10.37
C THR A 65 1.02 0.28 -10.76
N PHE A 66 1.62 1.38 -10.36
CA PHE A 66 1.11 2.71 -10.67
C PHE A 66 2.24 3.72 -10.85
N LYS A 67 1.96 4.81 -11.56
CA LYS A 67 2.88 5.93 -11.69
C LYS A 67 2.47 7.02 -10.71
N ALA A 68 3.45 7.54 -9.99
CA ALA A 68 3.29 8.68 -9.12
C ALA A 68 4.53 9.55 -9.27
N VAL A 69 4.35 10.87 -9.40
CA VAL A 69 5.46 11.82 -9.30
C VAL A 69 6.62 11.51 -10.29
N SER A 70 6.27 11.18 -11.53
CA SER A 70 7.19 10.76 -12.61
C SER A 70 8.03 9.51 -12.34
N ARG A 71 7.70 8.73 -11.31
CA ARG A 71 8.33 7.45 -10.94
C ARG A 71 7.30 6.32 -10.98
N GLN A 72 7.79 5.08 -11.07
CA GLN A 72 6.96 3.88 -11.09
C GLN A 72 7.01 3.19 -9.73
N PHE A 73 5.83 2.87 -9.19
CA PHE A 73 5.68 2.21 -7.90
C PHE A 73 4.74 1.01 -8.02
N GLY A 74 4.64 0.26 -6.93
CA GLY A 74 3.63 -0.77 -6.79
C GLY A 74 3.21 -1.02 -5.35
N ILE A 75 2.01 -1.56 -5.22
CA ILE A 75 1.40 -2.00 -3.96
C ILE A 75 1.39 -3.52 -3.97
N LEU A 76 1.79 -4.12 -2.85
CA LEU A 76 1.71 -5.55 -2.60
C LEU A 76 0.84 -5.80 -1.37
N ILE A 77 -0.10 -6.73 -1.46
CA ILE A 77 -0.79 -7.29 -0.30
C ILE A 77 -0.50 -8.78 -0.21
N PHE A 78 0.04 -9.22 0.93
CA PHE A 78 0.41 -10.61 1.17
C PHE A 78 0.07 -11.08 2.59
N PRO A 79 -0.52 -12.29 2.78
CA PRO A 79 -1.09 -13.15 1.74
C PRO A 79 -2.25 -12.47 0.97
N ASP A 80 -2.65 -12.99 -0.19
CA ASP A 80 -3.81 -12.45 -0.92
C ASP A 80 -5.09 -12.62 -0.07
N PRO A 81 -5.81 -11.54 0.28
CA PRO A 81 -7.04 -11.63 1.05
C PRO A 81 -8.21 -12.30 0.30
N GLY A 82 -8.07 -12.51 -1.01
CA GLY A 82 -9.12 -13.04 -1.89
C GLY A 82 -10.31 -12.08 -2.00
N ASP A 83 -11.51 -12.63 -2.17
CA ASP A 83 -12.72 -11.83 -2.42
C ASP A 83 -13.26 -11.11 -1.17
N ARG A 84 -12.71 -11.39 0.02
CA ARG A 84 -13.06 -10.71 1.28
C ARG A 84 -12.65 -9.23 1.27
N PHE A 85 -11.70 -8.87 0.42
CA PHE A 85 -11.17 -7.53 0.30
C PHE A 85 -11.52 -6.94 -1.08
N GLN A 86 -12.31 -5.86 -1.08
CA GLN A 86 -12.71 -5.20 -2.32
C GLN A 86 -11.57 -4.32 -2.81
N TRP A 87 -10.65 -4.96 -3.52
CA TRP A 87 -9.43 -4.32 -4.03
C TRP A 87 -9.69 -3.06 -4.83
N GLU A 88 -10.67 -3.11 -5.75
CA GLU A 88 -10.99 -1.99 -6.64
C GLU A 88 -11.46 -0.74 -5.89
N SER A 89 -12.03 -0.90 -4.69
CA SER A 89 -12.42 0.22 -3.82
C SER A 89 -11.25 0.77 -3.01
N ALA A 90 -10.36 -0.09 -2.51
CA ALA A 90 -9.21 0.34 -1.69
C ALA A 90 -8.05 0.90 -2.52
N LYS A 91 -7.79 0.32 -3.69
CA LYS A 91 -6.70 0.69 -4.60
C LYS A 91 -6.61 2.19 -4.89
N PRO A 92 -7.68 2.88 -5.34
CA PRO A 92 -7.59 4.31 -5.65
C PRO A 92 -7.23 5.15 -4.42
N VAL A 93 -7.74 4.80 -3.23
CA VAL A 93 -7.41 5.49 -1.98
C VAL A 93 -5.93 5.34 -1.64
N LEU A 94 -5.41 4.09 -1.69
CA LEU A 94 -4.00 3.80 -1.41
C LEU A 94 -3.06 4.52 -2.38
N ILE A 95 -3.36 4.49 -3.67
CA ILE A 95 -2.55 5.15 -4.72
C ILE A 95 -2.60 6.66 -4.56
N HIS A 96 -3.79 7.23 -4.39
CA HIS A 96 -3.96 8.68 -4.30
C HIS A 96 -3.18 9.24 -3.11
N SER A 97 -3.34 8.65 -1.93
CA SER A 97 -2.67 9.14 -0.74
C SER A 97 -1.16 8.92 -0.75
N PHE A 98 -0.69 7.80 -1.32
CA PHE A 98 0.75 7.61 -1.54
C PHE A 98 1.32 8.63 -2.52
N THR A 99 0.56 9.00 -3.57
CA THR A 99 0.96 10.03 -4.53
C THR A 99 1.04 11.40 -3.86
N LEU A 100 0.04 11.78 -3.06
CA LEU A 100 0.03 13.02 -2.29
C LEU A 100 1.23 13.11 -1.35
N PHE A 101 1.54 12.02 -0.65
CA PHE A 101 2.73 11.94 0.19
C PHE A 101 4.01 12.25 -0.61
N LEU A 102 4.19 11.61 -1.77
CA LEU A 102 5.39 11.83 -2.59
C LEU A 102 5.52 13.26 -3.12
N ASP A 103 4.39 13.92 -3.42
CA ASP A 103 4.40 15.32 -3.86
C ASP A 103 4.74 16.30 -2.72
N GLN A 104 4.44 15.97 -1.46
CA GLN A 104 4.82 16.78 -0.29
C GLN A 104 6.30 16.68 0.10
N GLN A 105 7.03 15.67 -0.40
CA GLN A 105 8.45 15.45 -0.12
C GLN A 105 9.39 16.12 -1.15
N LYS A 106 8.85 16.87 -2.10
CA LYS A 106 9.63 17.69 -3.05
C LYS A 106 9.98 19.05 -2.46
#